data_AF-A0A842QHG3-F1
#
_entry.id   AF-A0A842QHG3-F1
#
_cell.length_a   1.000
_cell.length_b   1.000
_cell.length_c   1.000
_cell.angle_alpha   90.00
_cell.angle_beta   90.00
_cell.angle_gamma   90.00
#
_symmetry.space_group_name_H-M   'P 1'
#
loop_
_entity.id
_entity.type
_entity.pdbx_description
1 polymer ?
#
loop_
_entity_poly.entity_id
_entity_poly.type
_entity_poly.pdbx_seq_one_letter_code
_entity_poly.pdbx_strand_id
1 'polypeptide(L)'
;MNKNSLIDRIEQLMSTTDTVIKSTEKKCEKLRIALSGTLRLLSGQKSTLTGVSGKPKDLRKYLVELVRDLEEESLDDLAAIQSELQKLLSFAKDSDYRTNIGRDENE
;
A
#
# COMPACT_ATOMS: atom_id res chain seq x y z
N MET A 1 -6.73 -25.17 9.16
CA MET A 1 -7.21 -24.49 7.94
C MET A 1 -7.19 -25.52 6.82
N ASN A 2 -8.24 -25.63 6.01
CA ASN A 2 -8.24 -26.55 4.86
C ASN A 2 -7.76 -25.81 3.60
N LYS A 3 -7.47 -26.55 2.52
CA LYS A 3 -6.96 -25.98 1.26
C LYS A 3 -7.87 -24.89 0.69
N ASN A 4 -9.19 -25.07 0.77
CA ASN A 4 -10.16 -24.09 0.28
C ASN A 4 -10.10 -22.79 1.10
N SER A 5 -10.04 -22.88 2.42
CA SER A 5 -9.87 -21.73 3.30
C SER A 5 -8.53 -21.00 3.10
N LEU A 6 -7.47 -21.69 2.65
CA LEU A 6 -6.21 -21.05 2.27
C LEU A 6 -6.34 -20.29 0.95
N ILE A 7 -7.01 -20.88 -0.04
CA ILE A 7 -7.29 -20.23 -1.33
C ILE A 7 -8.13 -18.97 -1.10
N ASP A 8 -9.23 -19.07 -0.34
CA ASP A 8 -10.10 -17.93 -0.03
C ASP A 8 -9.31 -16.77 0.64
N ARG A 9 -8.36 -17.12 1.52
CA ARG A 9 -7.53 -16.13 2.22
C ARG A 9 -6.49 -15.48 1.31
N ILE A 10 -5.93 -16.24 0.36
CA ILE A 10 -5.04 -15.71 -0.68
C ILE A 10 -5.82 -14.77 -1.60
N GLU A 11 -7.03 -15.15 -2.03
CA GLU A 11 -7.90 -14.31 -2.86
C GLU A 11 -8.28 -13.00 -2.15
N GLN A 12 -8.62 -13.08 -0.86
CA GLN A 12 -8.85 -11.90 -0.02
C GLN A 12 -7.62 -11.01 0.03
N LEU A 13 -6.44 -11.57 0.25
CA LEU A 13 -5.19 -10.82 0.31
C LEU A 13 -4.82 -10.18 -1.03
N MET A 14 -5.08 -10.85 -2.15
CA MET A 14 -4.92 -10.27 -3.49
C MET A 14 -5.86 -9.07 -3.68
N SER A 15 -7.13 -9.19 -3.27
CA SER A 15 -8.10 -8.09 -3.32
C SER A 15 -7.70 -6.90 -2.44
N THR A 16 -7.19 -7.17 -1.23
CA THR A 16 -6.62 -6.13 -0.35
C THR A 16 -5.43 -5.45 -1.02
N THR A 17 -4.53 -6.22 -1.63
CA THR A 17 -3.34 -5.69 -2.33
C THR A 17 -3.75 -4.77 -3.49
N ASP A 18 -4.71 -5.18 -4.32
CA ASP A 18 -5.25 -4.35 -5.41
C ASP A 18 -5.89 -3.05 -4.90
N THR A 19 -6.55 -3.10 -3.75
CA THR A 19 -7.18 -1.93 -3.12
C THR A 19 -6.12 -0.94 -2.63
N VAL A 20 -5.08 -1.44 -1.98
CA VAL A 20 -3.92 -0.63 -1.55
C VAL A 20 -3.24 0.01 -2.75
N ILE A 21 -2.95 -0.76 -3.81
CA ILE A 21 -2.33 -0.24 -5.04
C ILE A 21 -3.14 0.92 -5.62
N LYS A 22 -4.45 0.73 -5.80
CA LYS A 22 -5.33 1.79 -6.33
C LYS A 22 -5.41 3.02 -5.42
N SER A 23 -5.34 2.83 -4.11
CA SER A 23 -5.31 3.93 -3.13
C SER A 23 -4.01 4.73 -3.26
N THR A 24 -2.86 4.04 -3.28
CA THR A 24 -1.53 4.64 -3.46
C THR A 24 -1.43 5.39 -4.78
N GLU A 25 -1.90 4.82 -5.89
CA GLU A 25 -1.92 5.48 -7.20
C GLU A 25 -2.70 6.81 -7.18
N LYS A 26 -3.88 6.83 -6.54
CA LYS A 26 -4.68 8.07 -6.39
C LYS A 26 -3.96 9.13 -5.58
N LYS A 27 -3.26 8.75 -4.50
CA LYS A 27 -2.48 9.68 -3.69
C LYS A 27 -1.26 10.21 -4.45
N CYS A 28 -0.55 9.35 -5.18
CA CYS A 28 0.54 9.74 -6.08
C CYS A 28 0.07 10.72 -7.15
N GLU A 29 -1.15 10.55 -7.68
CA GLU A 29 -1.74 11.52 -8.61
C GLU A 29 -2.03 12.87 -7.96
N LYS A 30 -2.63 12.88 -6.77
CA LYS A 30 -2.82 14.12 -5.99
C LYS A 30 -1.51 14.84 -5.72
N LEU A 31 -0.46 14.11 -5.35
CA LEU A 31 0.87 14.66 -5.14
C LEU A 31 1.46 15.25 -6.42
N ARG A 32 1.33 14.55 -7.56
CA ARG A 32 1.79 15.07 -8.88
C ARG A 32 1.07 16.36 -9.26
N ILE A 33 -0.25 16.41 -9.07
CA ILE A 33 -1.06 17.61 -9.33
C ILE A 33 -0.62 18.76 -8.40
N ALA A 34 -0.47 18.50 -7.10
CA ALA A 34 -0.02 19.49 -6.13
C ALA A 34 1.39 20.02 -6.44
N LEU A 35 2.32 19.14 -6.82
CA LEU A 35 3.68 19.49 -7.18
C LEU A 35 3.71 20.33 -8.45
N SER A 36 2.98 19.92 -9.49
CA SER A 36 2.86 20.67 -10.74
C SER A 36 2.30 22.08 -10.52
N GLY A 37 1.24 22.21 -9.72
CA GLY A 37 0.68 23.51 -9.35
C GLY A 37 1.64 24.38 -8.53
N THR A 38 2.41 23.76 -7.63
CA THR A 38 3.46 24.46 -6.86
C THR A 38 4.57 24.97 -7.75
N LEU A 39 5.07 24.14 -8.68
CA LEU A 39 6.12 24.52 -9.63
C LEU A 39 5.67 25.66 -10.55
N ARG A 40 4.42 25.64 -11.02
CA ARG A 40 3.83 26.74 -11.81
C ARG A 40 3.77 28.05 -11.01
N LEU A 41 3.37 27.99 -9.75
CA LEU A 41 3.35 29.17 -8.88
C LEU A 41 4.75 29.74 -8.64
N LEU A 42 5.74 28.88 -8.40
CA LEU A 42 7.13 29.28 -8.19
C LEU A 42 7.76 29.86 -9.47
N SER A 43 7.33 29.43 -10.66
CA SER A 43 7.76 29.99 -11.95
C SER A 43 7.02 31.28 -12.35
N GLY A 44 6.16 31.81 -11.46
CA GLY A 44 5.39 33.03 -11.72
C GLY A 44 4.18 32.84 -12.64
N GLN A 45 3.83 31.60 -12.99
CA GLN A 45 2.62 31.28 -13.74
C GLN A 45 1.40 31.20 -12.79
N LYS A 46 0.22 31.63 -13.26
CA LYS A 46 -1.03 31.57 -12.48
C LYS A 46 -1.32 30.10 -12.07
N SER A 47 -1.54 29.87 -10.78
CA SER A 47 -1.99 28.58 -10.25
C SER A 47 -3.33 28.15 -10.85
N THR A 48 -3.44 26.88 -11.21
CA THR A 48 -4.72 26.23 -11.56
C THR A 48 -5.31 25.41 -10.39
N LEU A 49 -4.63 25.35 -9.24
CA LEU A 49 -5.13 24.68 -8.05
C LEU A 49 -6.15 25.57 -7.34
N THR A 50 -7.44 25.28 -7.57
CA THR A 50 -8.53 25.88 -6.79
C THR A 50 -8.39 25.48 -5.32
N GLY A 51 -8.37 26.47 -4.42
CA GLY A 51 -8.18 26.26 -2.98
C GLY A 51 -6.74 26.36 -2.47
N VAL A 52 -5.74 26.39 -3.36
CA VAL A 52 -4.34 26.64 -3.00
C VAL A 52 -3.94 28.05 -3.45
N SER A 53 -4.60 29.04 -2.85
CA SER A 53 -4.32 30.47 -2.99
C SER A 53 -3.36 30.98 -1.89
N GLY A 54 -2.52 30.10 -1.35
CA GLY A 54 -1.65 30.36 -0.21
C GLY A 54 -0.25 30.84 -0.58
N LYS A 55 0.45 31.40 0.41
CA LYS A 55 1.85 31.85 0.26
C LYS A 55 2.74 30.64 -0.05
N PRO A 56 3.89 30.79 -0.73
CA PRO A 56 4.80 29.68 -1.05
C PRO A 56 5.19 28.77 0.12
N LYS A 57 5.20 29.29 1.36
CA LYS A 57 5.42 28.50 2.59
C LYS A 57 4.30 27.49 2.86
N ASP A 58 3.05 27.86 2.58
CA ASP A 58 1.88 27.02 2.80
C ASP A 58 1.84 25.86 1.78
N LEU A 59 2.27 26.12 0.54
CA LEU A 59 2.44 25.12 -0.50
C LEU A 59 3.53 24.10 -0.17
N ARG A 60 4.68 24.57 0.33
CA ARG A 60 5.77 23.68 0.76
C ARG A 60 5.31 22.78 1.90
N LYS A 61 4.60 23.34 2.88
CA LYS A 61 4.06 22.58 4.01
C LYS A 61 3.06 21.52 3.52
N TYR A 62 2.14 21.91 2.64
CA TYR A 62 1.16 21.00 2.04
C TYR A 62 1.79 19.85 1.26
N LEU A 63 2.86 20.11 0.50
CA LEU A 63 3.61 19.05 -0.19
C LEU A 63 4.29 18.09 0.78
N VAL A 64 4.89 18.61 1.86
CA VAL A 64 5.52 17.78 2.89
C VAL A 64 4.48 16.90 3.59
N GLU A 65 3.31 17.45 3.89
CA GLU A 65 2.19 16.69 4.47
C GLU A 65 1.72 15.58 3.51
N LEU A 66 1.48 15.89 2.23
CA LEU A 66 1.08 14.88 1.24
C LEU A 66 2.11 13.76 1.06
N VAL A 67 3.41 14.08 1.07
CA VAL A 67 4.48 13.08 0.97
C VAL A 67 4.50 12.20 2.22
N ARG A 68 4.38 12.82 3.40
CA ARG A 68 4.38 12.10 4.66
C ARG A 68 3.17 11.18 4.79
N ASP A 69 1.97 11.65 4.46
CA ASP A 69 0.75 10.85 4.48
C ASP A 69 0.84 9.68 3.50
N LEU A 70 1.43 9.90 2.32
CA LEU A 70 1.67 8.85 1.33
C LEU A 70 2.66 7.80 1.88
N GLU A 71 3.75 8.24 2.50
CA GLU A 71 4.79 7.36 3.04
C GLU A 71 4.28 6.55 4.23
N GLU A 72 3.71 7.19 5.26
CA GLU A 72 3.18 6.53 6.46
C GLU A 72 2.09 5.51 6.09
N GLU A 73 1.06 5.93 5.33
CA GLU A 73 -0.05 5.02 5.00
C GLU A 73 0.40 3.88 4.06
N SER A 74 1.30 4.13 3.11
CA SER A 74 1.77 3.06 2.22
C SER A 74 2.65 2.05 2.95
N LEU A 75 3.47 2.50 3.92
CA LEU A 75 4.31 1.61 4.71
C LEU A 75 3.47 0.75 5.66
N ASP A 76 2.45 1.34 6.30
CA ASP A 76 1.53 0.61 7.17
C ASP A 76 0.72 -0.43 6.39
N ASP A 77 0.18 -0.06 5.23
CA ASP A 77 -0.55 -0.97 4.34
C ASP A 77 0.33 -2.14 3.86
N LEU A 78 1.57 -1.86 3.48
CA LEU A 78 2.54 -2.88 3.06
C LEU A 78 2.94 -3.81 4.21
N ALA A 79 3.16 -3.26 5.41
CA ALA A 79 3.49 -4.05 6.60
C ALA A 79 2.33 -5.00 6.98
N ALA A 80 1.09 -4.53 6.85
CA ALA A 80 -0.10 -5.36 7.07
C ALA A 80 -0.19 -6.53 6.07
N ILE A 81 0.01 -6.25 4.78
CA ILE A 81 0.05 -7.28 3.72
C ILE A 81 1.18 -8.28 3.98
N GLN A 82 2.38 -7.79 4.34
CA GLN A 82 3.53 -8.63 4.64
C GLN A 82 3.27 -9.56 5.84
N SER A 83 2.63 -9.04 6.90
CA SER A 83 2.26 -9.84 8.06
C SER A 83 1.27 -10.95 7.70
N GLU A 84 0.25 -10.65 6.90
CA GLU A 84 -0.74 -11.65 6.48
C GLU A 84 -0.11 -12.71 5.55
N LEU A 85 0.80 -12.31 4.64
CA LEU A 85 1.61 -13.23 3.83
C LEU A 85 2.45 -14.17 4.69
N GLN A 86 3.14 -13.64 5.71
CA GLN A 86 3.96 -14.44 6.60
C GLN A 86 3.12 -15.47 7.36
N LYS A 87 1.92 -15.10 7.82
CA LYS A 87 0.99 -16.05 8.46
C LYS A 87 0.60 -17.16 7.48
N LEU A 88 0.20 -16.82 6.26
CA LEU A 88 -0.19 -17.81 5.25
C LEU A 88 0.97 -18.75 4.89
N LEU A 89 2.17 -18.21 4.77
CA LEU A 89 3.37 -18.97 4.44
C LEU A 89 3.81 -19.90 5.58
N SER A 90 3.70 -19.45 6.83
CA SER A 90 3.92 -20.32 8.00
C SER A 90 2.93 -21.46 8.05
N PHE A 91 1.64 -21.18 7.81
CA PHE A 91 0.61 -22.21 7.76
C PHE A 91 0.86 -23.23 6.64
N ALA A 92 1.21 -22.77 5.44
CA ALA A 92 1.49 -23.66 4.32
C ALA A 92 2.70 -24.57 4.60
N LYS A 93 3.76 -24.03 5.21
CA LYS A 93 4.94 -24.81 5.62
C LYS A 93 4.64 -25.85 6.68
N ASP A 94 3.86 -25.49 7.70
CA ASP A 94 3.45 -26.43 8.76
C ASP A 94 2.54 -27.54 8.21
N SER A 95 1.70 -27.22 7.21
CA SER A 95 0.85 -28.19 6.53
C SER A 95 1.66 -29.20 5.69
N ASP A 96 2.68 -28.74 4.96
CA ASP A 96 3.56 -29.62 4.17
C ASP A 96 4.41 -30.53 5.08
N TYR A 97 4.92 -29.99 6.19
CA TYR A 97 5.71 -30.76 7.16
C TYR A 97 4.91 -31.91 7.79
N ARG A 98 3.65 -31.65 8.19
CA ARG A 98 2.75 -32.70 8.73
C ARG A 98 2.37 -33.77 7.71
N THR A 99 2.30 -33.41 6.44
CA THR A 99 1.96 -34.35 5.35
C THR A 99 3.12 -35.29 5.04
N ASN A 100 4.37 -34.84 5.23
CA ASN A 100 5.57 -35.64 4.99
C ASN A 100 5.91 -36.57 6.15
N ILE A 101 5.77 -36.16 7.42
CA ILE A 101 6.03 -37.07 8.57
C ILE A 101 5.01 -38.22 8.65
N GLY A 102 3.74 -37.99 8.29
CA GLY A 102 2.72 -39.04 8.28
C GLY A 102 2.92 -40.13 7.21
N ARG A 103 3.86 -39.93 6.26
CA ARG A 103 4.25 -40.93 5.27
C ARG A 103 5.40 -41.82 5.74
N ASP A 104 6.32 -41.29 6.55
CA ASP A 104 7.52 -42.01 6.97
C ASP A 104 7.27 -43.01 8.13
N GLU A 105 6.14 -42.92 8.83
CA GLU A 105 5.78 -43.85 9.93
C GLU A 105 5.01 -45.11 9.47
N ASN A 106 4.75 -45.26 8.17
CA ASN A 106 3.98 -46.39 7.61
C ASN A 106 4.77 -47.26 6.61
N GLU A 107 6.11 -47.16 6.57
CA GLU A 107 6.99 -48.10 5.83
C GLU A 107 7.69 -49.11 6.73
#